data_AF-A0A6A6CZ88-F1
#
_entry.id   AF-A0A6A6CZ88-F1
#
_cell.length_a   1.000
_cell.length_b   1.000
_cell.length_c   1.000
_cell.angle_alpha   90.00
_cell.angle_beta   90.00
_cell.angle_gamma   90.00
#
_symmetry.space_group_name_H-M   'P 1'
#
loop_
_entity.id
_entity.type
_entity.pdbx_description
1 polymer ?
#
loop_
_entity_poly.entity_id
_entity_poly.type
_entity_poly.pdbx_seq_one_letter_code
_entity_poly.pdbx_strand_id
1 'polypeptide(L)'
;MARHQISEYLTNNTIRTYYALDKSMMKAHAEKRNEDAESIARSLLENLDLPLLLRARACMMLGCGEGPDSLDMAKESVRVAELGLSLCEEPGELEKNLVKDCKKVLEEAQEAADQQDDDDDDEKNDDAMELV
;
A
#
# COMPACT_ATOMS: atom_id res chain seq x y z
N MET A 1 -18.88 -18.78 30.34
CA MET A 1 -17.43 -18.53 30.49
C MET A 1 -16.59 -19.06 29.32
N ALA A 2 -16.87 -20.25 28.73
CA ALA A 2 -16.07 -20.80 27.62
C ALA A 2 -16.04 -19.98 26.30
N ARG A 3 -17.12 -19.25 25.97
CA ARG A 3 -17.18 -18.43 24.74
C ARG A 3 -16.20 -17.24 24.73
N HIS A 4 -15.85 -16.71 25.90
CA HIS A 4 -14.96 -15.56 26.01
C HIS A 4 -13.50 -15.96 25.74
N GLN A 5 -13.06 -17.09 26.31
CA GLN A 5 -11.70 -17.62 26.10
C GLN A 5 -11.43 -18.05 24.64
N ILE A 6 -12.42 -18.61 23.94
CA ILE A 6 -12.27 -19.00 22.54
C ILE A 6 -12.13 -17.76 21.64
N SER A 7 -12.91 -16.71 21.91
CA SER A 7 -12.84 -15.45 21.17
C SER A 7 -11.47 -14.78 21.29
N GLU A 8 -10.94 -14.66 22.51
CA GLU A 8 -9.61 -14.07 22.75
C GLU A 8 -8.48 -14.85 22.07
N TYR A 9 -8.57 -16.18 22.06
CA TYR A 9 -7.58 -17.04 21.42
C TYR A 9 -7.57 -16.87 19.89
N LEU A 10 -8.75 -16.80 19.27
CA LEU A 10 -8.89 -16.57 17.83
C LEU A 10 -8.37 -15.18 17.44
N THR A 11 -8.71 -14.13 18.19
CA THR A 11 -8.19 -12.77 17.94
C THR A 11 -6.66 -12.72 18.01
N ASN A 12 -6.06 -13.39 19.00
CA ASN A 12 -4.60 -13.46 19.12
C ASN A 12 -3.93 -14.18 17.93
N ASN A 13 -4.55 -15.25 17.41
CA ASN A 13 -4.03 -15.95 16.24
C ASN A 13 -4.17 -15.10 14.97
N THR A 14 -5.29 -14.42 14.78
CA THR A 14 -5.50 -13.53 13.63
C THR A 14 -4.45 -12.41 13.58
N ILE A 15 -4.22 -11.73 14.72
CA ILE A 15 -3.21 -10.67 14.80
C ILE A 15 -1.81 -11.22 14.46
N ARG A 16 -1.44 -12.39 15.01
CA ARG A 16 -0.15 -13.04 14.70
C ARG A 16 0.00 -13.36 13.21
N THR A 17 -1.06 -13.85 12.58
CA THR A 17 -1.08 -14.13 11.14
C THR A 17 -0.83 -12.86 10.34
N TYR A 18 -1.48 -11.74 10.67
CA TYR A 18 -1.25 -10.48 9.96
C TYR A 18 0.18 -9.98 10.08
N TYR A 19 0.79 -10.05 11.28
CA TYR A 19 2.20 -9.69 11.44
C TYR A 19 3.15 -10.63 10.67
N ALA A 20 2.84 -11.93 10.58
CA ALA A 20 3.64 -12.87 9.81
C ALA A 20 3.58 -12.60 8.31
N LEU A 21 2.39 -12.28 7.79
CA LEU A 21 2.18 -11.89 6.40
C LEU A 21 2.88 -10.57 6.08
N ASP A 22 2.68 -9.55 6.91
CA ASP A 22 3.36 -8.26 6.76
C ASP A 22 4.90 -8.41 6.73
N LYS A 23 5.47 -9.20 7.64
CA LYS A 23 6.91 -9.50 7.62
C LYS A 23 7.33 -10.20 6.32
N SER A 24 6.50 -11.09 5.80
CA SER A 24 6.77 -11.82 4.56
C SER A 24 6.69 -10.91 3.34
N MET A 25 5.74 -9.98 3.32
CA MET A 25 5.60 -8.92 2.30
C MET A 25 6.85 -8.04 2.26
N MET A 26 7.27 -7.50 3.41
CA MET A 26 8.46 -6.65 3.49
C MET A 26 9.74 -7.40 3.09
N LYS A 27 9.84 -8.69 3.46
CA LYS A 27 10.96 -9.54 3.05
C LYS A 27 10.95 -9.77 1.53
N ALA A 28 9.80 -10.07 0.94
CA ALA A 28 9.66 -10.27 -0.50
C ALA A 28 10.08 -9.02 -1.29
N HIS A 29 9.63 -7.84 -0.86
CA HIS A 29 10.03 -6.58 -1.46
C HIS A 29 11.55 -6.33 -1.34
N ALA A 30 12.14 -6.55 -0.16
CA ALA A 30 13.60 -6.42 0.03
C ALA A 30 14.41 -7.39 -0.86
N GLU A 31 13.85 -8.56 -1.17
CA GLU A 31 14.43 -9.56 -2.07
C GLU A 31 14.06 -9.33 -3.55
N LYS A 32 13.41 -8.20 -3.89
CA LYS A 32 12.92 -7.85 -5.23
C LYS A 32 11.92 -8.86 -5.82
N ARG A 33 11.23 -9.62 -4.97
CA ARG A 33 10.11 -10.48 -5.35
C ARG A 33 8.80 -9.68 -5.30
N ASN A 34 8.68 -8.69 -6.18
CA ASN A 34 7.59 -7.71 -6.13
C ASN A 34 6.21 -8.36 -6.30
N GLU A 35 6.06 -9.31 -7.22
CA GLU A 35 4.79 -10.06 -7.41
C GLU A 35 4.32 -10.76 -6.12
N ASP A 36 5.25 -11.38 -5.37
CA ASP A 36 4.93 -12.01 -4.09
C ASP A 36 4.54 -10.97 -3.03
N ALA A 37 5.24 -9.84 -3.00
CA ALA A 37 4.93 -8.75 -2.07
C ALA A 37 3.54 -8.15 -2.34
N GLU A 38 3.21 -7.90 -3.61
CA GLU A 38 1.91 -7.41 -4.06
C GLU A 38 0.79 -8.40 -3.76
N SER A 39 1.01 -9.70 -4.05
CA SER A 39 0.04 -10.76 -3.75
C SER A 39 -0.30 -10.83 -2.26
N ILE A 40 0.71 -10.72 -1.40
CA ILE A 40 0.50 -10.66 0.06
C ILE A 40 -0.22 -9.36 0.46
N ALA A 41 0.15 -8.22 -0.12
CA ALA A 41 -0.50 -6.94 0.15
C ALA A 41 -2.00 -6.98 -0.18
N ARG A 42 -2.36 -7.51 -1.36
CA ARG A 42 -3.78 -7.69 -1.76
C ARG A 42 -4.51 -8.63 -0.79
N SER A 43 -3.90 -9.76 -0.43
CA SER A 43 -4.46 -10.70 0.55
C SER A 43 -4.70 -10.06 1.92
N LEU A 44 -3.81 -9.18 2.37
CA LEU A 44 -4.00 -8.42 3.61
C LEU A 44 -5.19 -7.46 3.49
N LEU A 45 -5.29 -6.72 2.39
CA LEU A 45 -6.33 -5.71 2.16
C LEU A 45 -7.75 -6.29 2.01
N GLU A 46 -7.89 -7.57 1.67
CA GLU A 46 -9.19 -8.27 1.73
C GLU A 46 -9.78 -8.34 3.15
N ASN A 47 -8.96 -8.13 4.18
CA ASN A 47 -9.39 -8.16 5.57
C ASN A 47 -9.83 -6.76 6.05
N LEU A 48 -11.14 -6.59 6.28
CA LEU A 48 -11.72 -5.33 6.76
C LEU A 48 -11.26 -4.93 8.17
N ASP A 49 -10.89 -5.90 9.00
CA ASP A 49 -10.41 -5.69 10.38
C ASP A 49 -8.89 -5.55 10.48
N LEU A 50 -8.20 -5.41 9.34
CA LEU A 50 -6.74 -5.24 9.32
C LEU A 50 -6.32 -3.97 10.09
N PRO A 51 -5.39 -4.07 11.06
CA PRO A 51 -4.91 -2.89 11.79
C PRO A 51 -4.34 -1.81 10.86
N LEU A 52 -4.61 -0.54 11.18
CA LEU A 52 -4.27 0.62 10.32
C LEU A 52 -2.80 0.64 9.89
N LEU A 53 -1.87 0.32 10.79
CA LEU A 53 -0.44 0.25 10.48
C LEU A 53 -0.12 -0.77 9.39
N LEU A 54 -0.78 -1.93 9.43
CA LEU A 54 -0.60 -3.00 8.43
C LEU A 54 -1.28 -2.63 7.12
N ARG A 55 -2.47 -2.01 7.20
CA ARG A 55 -3.20 -1.51 6.03
C ARG A 55 -2.41 -0.45 5.28
N ALA A 56 -1.87 0.54 5.98
CA ALA A 56 -1.03 1.58 5.39
C ALA A 56 0.17 0.98 4.65
N ARG A 57 0.88 0.01 5.24
CA ARG A 57 2.03 -0.65 4.59
C ARG A 57 1.62 -1.51 3.39
N ALA A 58 0.48 -2.19 3.45
CA ALA A 58 -0.02 -2.95 2.31
C ALA A 58 -0.41 -2.03 1.14
N CYS A 59 -1.11 -0.92 1.41
CA CYS A 59 -1.40 0.10 0.39
C CYS A 59 -0.12 0.73 -0.15
N MET A 60 0.85 1.04 0.72
CA MET A 60 2.15 1.57 0.30
C MET A 60 2.89 0.60 -0.63
N MET A 61 2.88 -0.70 -0.33
CA MET A 61 3.49 -1.73 -1.18
C MET A 61 2.89 -1.73 -2.59
N LEU A 62 1.56 -1.65 -2.70
CA LEU A 62 0.88 -1.57 -4.00
C LEU A 62 1.12 -0.22 -4.70
N GLY A 63 1.31 0.84 -3.92
CA GLY A 63 1.67 2.17 -4.42
C GLY A 63 3.08 2.26 -5.01
N CYS A 64 4.00 1.36 -4.62
CA CYS A 64 5.32 1.27 -5.25
C CYS A 64 5.31 0.53 -6.61
N GLY A 65 4.19 -0.06 -7.01
CA GLY A 65 4.06 -0.80 -8.27
C GLY A 65 3.82 0.11 -9.48
N GLU A 66 3.71 -0.50 -10.65
CA GLU A 66 3.36 0.14 -11.93
C GLU A 66 1.91 -0.20 -12.34
N GLY A 67 1.09 -0.62 -11.38
CA GLY A 67 -0.30 -1.02 -11.64
C GLY A 67 -1.20 0.19 -11.89
N PRO A 68 -2.35 0.00 -12.57
CA PRO A 68 -3.31 1.08 -12.80
C PRO A 68 -3.91 1.64 -11.49
N ASP A 69 -3.83 0.88 -10.38
CA ASP A 69 -4.26 1.29 -9.05
C ASP A 69 -3.14 1.88 -8.19
N SER A 70 -1.89 1.96 -8.67
CA SER A 70 -0.74 2.34 -7.84
C SER A 70 -0.85 3.75 -7.26
N LEU A 71 -1.26 4.75 -8.05
CA LEU A 71 -1.46 6.11 -7.54
C LEU A 71 -2.55 6.18 -6.46
N ASP A 72 -3.68 5.48 -6.68
CA ASP A 72 -4.77 5.44 -5.71
C ASP A 72 -4.38 4.71 -4.43
N MET A 73 -3.60 3.63 -4.54
CA MET A 73 -3.05 2.91 -3.40
C MET A 73 -2.02 3.75 -2.63
N ALA A 74 -1.20 4.54 -3.32
CA ALA A 74 -0.28 5.47 -2.68
C ALA A 74 -1.04 6.56 -1.90
N LYS A 75 -2.09 7.16 -2.48
CA LYS A 75 -2.98 8.12 -1.79
C LYS A 75 -3.64 7.51 -0.56
N GLU A 76 -4.19 6.30 -0.71
CA GLU A 76 -4.82 5.57 0.40
C GLU A 76 -3.81 5.24 1.52
N SER A 77 -2.57 4.90 1.16
CA SER A 77 -1.51 4.62 2.14
C SER A 77 -1.23 5.82 3.05
N VAL A 78 -1.14 7.03 2.48
CA VAL A 78 -0.96 8.28 3.24
C VAL A 78 -2.16 8.54 4.13
N ARG A 79 -3.39 8.44 3.58
CA ARG A 79 -4.63 8.68 4.33
C ARG A 79 -4.73 7.76 5.55
N VAL A 80 -4.44 6.47 5.39
CA VAL A 80 -4.50 5.49 6.49
C VAL A 80 -3.37 5.71 7.49
N ALA A 81 -2.16 6.02 7.04
CA ALA A 81 -1.03 6.27 7.92
C ALA A 81 -1.26 7.53 8.78
N GLU A 82 -1.76 8.62 8.19
CA GLU A 82 -2.11 9.85 8.91
C GLU A 82 -3.27 9.63 9.89
N LEU A 83 -4.29 8.86 9.51
CA LEU A 83 -5.36 8.46 10.43
C LEU A 83 -4.79 7.67 11.62
N GLY A 84 -3.94 6.69 11.36
CA GLY A 84 -3.26 5.90 12.40
C GLY A 84 -2.46 6.78 13.35
N LEU A 85 -1.66 7.71 12.82
CA LEU A 85 -0.88 8.67 13.60
C LEU A 85 -1.77 9.57 14.46
N SER A 86 -2.91 10.04 13.92
CA SER A 86 -3.85 10.92 14.64
C SER A 86 -4.57 10.24 15.81
N LEU A 87 -4.69 8.91 15.76
CA LEU A 87 -5.33 8.11 16.80
C LEU A 87 -4.35 7.65 17.89
N CYS A 88 -3.04 7.85 17.69
CA CYS A 88 -2.02 7.57 18.69
C CYS A 88 -1.88 8.74 19.67
N GLU A 89 -2.07 8.49 20.97
CA GLU A 89 -1.86 9.49 22.03
C GLU A 89 -0.40 9.95 22.11
N GLU A 90 0.54 9.01 21.96
CA GLU A 90 1.99 9.26 21.96
C GLU A 90 2.64 8.55 20.75
N PRO A 91 2.65 9.19 19.56
CA PRO A 91 3.22 8.57 18.37
C PRO A 91 4.75 8.46 18.47
N GLY A 92 5.26 7.25 18.25
CA GLY A 92 6.68 6.96 18.19
C GLY A 92 7.31 7.33 16.85
N GLU A 93 8.59 7.02 16.72
CA GLU A 93 9.31 7.22 15.45
C GLU A 93 8.81 6.27 14.35
N LEU A 94 8.28 5.11 14.72
CA LEU A 94 7.77 4.14 13.75
C LEU A 94 6.58 4.71 12.97
N GLU A 95 5.59 5.28 13.68
CA GLU A 95 4.39 5.86 13.06
C GLU A 95 4.73 7.07 12.20
N LYS A 96 5.65 7.93 12.68
CA LYS A 96 6.11 9.11 11.92
C LYS A 96 6.87 8.71 10.65
N ASN A 97 7.76 7.74 10.75
CA ASN A 97 8.51 7.25 9.60
C ASN A 97 7.58 6.61 8.57
N LEU A 98 6.56 5.86 9.01
CA LEU A 98 5.58 5.30 8.08
C LEU A 98 4.85 6.39 7.28
N VAL A 99 4.39 7.47 7.93
CA VAL A 99 3.75 8.58 7.20
C VAL A 99 4.71 9.21 6.20
N LYS A 100 5.99 9.38 6.57
CA LYS A 100 7.02 9.92 5.68
C LYS A 100 7.25 9.00 4.47
N ASP A 101 7.36 7.70 4.70
CA ASP A 101 7.58 6.71 3.65
C ASP A 101 6.38 6.63 2.70
N CYS A 102 5.15 6.63 3.23
CA CYS A 102 3.93 6.70 2.41
C CYS A 102 3.88 7.96 1.54
N LYS A 103 4.29 9.12 2.07
CA LYS A 103 4.33 10.37 1.30
C LYS A 103 5.37 10.33 0.18
N LYS A 104 6.52 9.71 0.43
CA LYS A 104 7.55 9.50 -0.59
C LYS A 104 7.04 8.62 -1.73
N VAL A 105 6.33 7.53 -1.41
CA VAL A 105 5.73 6.66 -2.42
C VAL A 105 4.65 7.39 -3.22
N LEU A 106 3.85 8.24 -2.58
CA LEU A 106 2.86 9.07 -3.28
C LEU A 106 3.51 10.07 -4.25
N GLU A 107 4.62 10.70 -3.86
CA GLU A 107 5.39 11.59 -4.73
C GLU A 107 5.89 10.84 -5.97
N GLU A 108 6.54 9.68 -5.77
CA GLU A 108 7.03 8.84 -6.86
C GLU A 108 5.90 8.32 -7.79
N ALA A 109 4.77 7.91 -7.22
CA ALA A 109 3.62 7.44 -8.00
C ALA A 109 2.95 8.57 -8.80
N GLN A 110 2.94 9.80 -8.28
CA GLN A 110 2.43 10.96 -9.00
C GLN A 110 3.37 11.33 -10.15
N GLU A 111 4.69 11.35 -9.93
CA GLU A 111 5.66 11.60 -11.00
C GLU A 111 5.58 10.57 -12.12
N ALA A 112 5.35 9.29 -11.80
CA ALA A 112 5.16 8.24 -12.79
C ALA A 112 3.85 8.39 -13.57
N ALA A 113 2.77 8.80 -12.91
CA ALA A 113 1.48 9.06 -13.57
C ALA A 113 1.55 10.26 -14.51
N ASP A 114 2.19 11.35 -14.08
CA ASP A 114 2.34 12.57 -14.89
C ASP A 114 3.17 12.29 -16.16
N GLN A 115 4.20 11.43 -16.08
CA GLN A 115 5.00 11.01 -17.25
C GLN A 115 4.20 10.17 -18.27
N GLN A 116 3.27 9.33 -17.80
CA GLN A 116 2.42 8.53 -18.70
C GLN A 116 1.44 9.40 -19.48
N ASP A 117 0.90 10.45 -18.84
CA ASP A 117 -0.01 11.38 -19.49
C ASP A 117 0.69 12.20 -20.59
N ASP A 118 1.96 12.56 -20.40
CA ASP A 118 2.76 13.29 -21.40
C ASP A 118 3.10 12.42 -22.64
N ASP A 119 3.41 11.13 -22.45
CA ASP A 119 3.72 10.20 -23.55
C ASP A 119 2.47 9.89 -24.43
N ASP A 120 1.27 9.86 -23.84
CA ASP A 120 0.00 9.59 -24.54
C ASP A 120 -0.50 10.76 -25.43
N ASP A 121 0.04 11.96 -25.26
CA ASP A 121 -0.29 13.15 -26.05
C ASP A 121 0.61 13.34 -27.28
N ASP A 122 1.83 12.79 -27.29
CA ASP A 122 2.75 12.87 -28.44
C ASP A 122 2.41 11.87 -29.56
N GLU A 123 1.80 10.71 -29.27
CA GLU A 123 1.44 9.70 -30.30
C GLU A 123 0.24 10.08 -31.19
N LYS A 124 -0.52 11.14 -30.85
CA LYS A 124 -1.71 11.53 -31.65
C LYS A 124 -1.40 12.47 -32.82
N ASN A 125 -0.13 12.85 -33.05
CA ASN A 125 0.22 13.87 -34.04
C ASN A 125 0.79 13.34 -35.37
N ASP A 126 1.05 12.03 -35.48
CA ASP A 126 1.70 11.46 -36.69
C ASP A 126 0.73 10.90 -37.74
N ASP A 127 -0.57 10.75 -37.44
CA ASP A 127 -1.55 10.15 -38.37
C ASP A 127 -2.34 11.18 -39.21
N ALA A 128 -1.93 12.45 -39.22
CA ALA A 128 -2.60 13.54 -39.94
C ALA A 128 -1.91 13.96 -41.25
N MET A 129 -1.02 13.15 -41.83
CA MET A 129 -0.27 13.55 -43.03
C MET A 129 -0.23 12.50 -44.15
N GLU A 130 -1.39 11.94 -44.55
CA GLU A 130 -1.51 11.33 -45.88
C GLU A 130 -2.94 11.45 -46.43
N LEU A 131 -3.27 12.58 -47.06
CA LEU A 131 -4.35 12.73 -48.07
C LEU A 131 -4.28 14.14 -48.70
N VAL A 132 -3.33 14.33 -49.62
CA VAL A 132 -3.42 15.36 -50.68
C VAL A 132 -3.01 14.74 -52.00
#